data_AF-A0A7J3TIL3-F1
#
_entry.id   AF-A0A7J3TIL3-F1
#
_cell.length_a   1.000
_cell.length_b   1.000
_cell.length_c   1.000
_cell.angle_alpha   90.00
_cell.angle_beta   90.00
_cell.angle_gamma   90.00
#
_symmetry.space_group_name_H-M   'P 1'
#
loop_
_entity.id
_entity.type
_entity.pdbx_description
1 polymer ?
#
loop_
_entity_poly.entity_id
_entity_poly.type
_entity_poly.pdbx_seq_one_letter_code
_entity_poly.pdbx_strand_id
1 'polypeptide(L)'
;MAEIREAVIHFELYRLLMNIISTKYYLFPVKYVWVHPEYSPTTGISVDLVVDADISGKIVHFLVIEVKRKTRFGLSPFSDEAKQQAMRYAEVLQAPYYAVTDGFSLLLFKYPDMEVGRYTIRLDEMIIEKFLRELSEYHLGRIEGLDLPAARPEERIKEIGGKFIETLREVFNSVSGVEGISVRERPSSEHRNFYIEVCGHGEILILGLNLNDREKSYVIVKFDRLKEMLGARYEEYISRLSEIPGFKWIKERQSERFGWKYIRDIVTVEPDCSEIEKKLKQWILEVKNASATPSRITCEKRV
;
A
#
# COMPACT_ATOMS: atom_id res chain seq x y z
N MET A 1 -1.47 20.98 0.03
CA MET A 1 -0.61 20.68 1.20
C MET A 1 0.55 19.84 0.70
N ALA A 2 1.79 20.22 1.04
CA ALA A 2 2.98 19.50 0.59
C ALA A 2 3.02 18.09 1.21
N GLU A 3 3.46 17.10 0.44
CA GLU A 3 3.70 15.74 0.93
C GLU A 3 4.82 15.77 1.97
N ILE A 4 4.56 15.30 3.19
CA ILE A 4 5.57 15.19 4.24
C ILE A 4 6.30 13.86 4.07
N ARG A 5 7.63 13.89 4.07
CA ARG A 5 8.46 12.68 3.97
C ARG A 5 8.29 11.80 5.21
N GLU A 6 8.33 10.49 5.01
CA GLU A 6 8.23 9.48 6.07
C GLU A 6 9.24 9.73 7.21
N ALA A 7 10.49 10.01 6.88
CA ALA A 7 11.54 10.34 7.86
C ALA A 7 11.20 11.53 8.78
N VAL A 8 10.44 12.52 8.29
CA VAL A 8 10.02 13.67 9.11
C VAL A 8 8.93 13.25 10.11
N ILE A 9 7.98 12.44 9.66
CA ILE A 9 6.90 11.90 10.50
C ILE A 9 7.50 10.99 11.58
N HIS A 10 8.41 10.09 11.16
CA HIS A 10 9.11 9.18 12.04
C HIS A 10 9.91 9.93 13.11
N PHE A 11 10.75 10.88 12.72
CA PHE A 11 11.54 11.68 13.65
C PHE A 11 10.68 12.47 14.64
N GLU A 12 9.62 13.12 14.15
CA GLU A 12 8.76 13.93 14.99
C GLU A 12 7.94 13.08 15.97
N LEU A 13 7.42 11.93 15.52
CA LEU A 13 6.72 10.99 16.39
C LEU A 13 7.66 10.43 17.47
N TYR A 14 8.88 10.02 17.09
CA TYR A 14 9.92 9.61 18.03
C TYR A 14 10.18 10.67 19.10
N ARG A 15 10.42 11.92 18.67
CA ARG A 15 10.69 13.06 19.54
C ARG A 15 9.55 13.30 20.53
N LEU A 16 8.30 13.27 20.06
CA LEU A 16 7.13 13.48 20.91
C LEU A 16 6.97 12.35 21.93
N LEU A 17 7.04 11.09 21.50
CA LEU A 17 6.93 9.93 22.39
C LEU A 17 8.03 9.96 23.46
N MET A 18 9.28 10.18 23.07
CA MET A 18 10.42 10.25 24.00
C MET A 18 10.26 11.38 25.01
N ASN A 19 9.83 12.57 24.57
CA ASN A 19 9.60 13.70 25.46
C ASN A 19 8.51 13.40 26.50
N ILE A 20 7.38 12.84 26.05
CA ILE A 20 6.26 12.49 26.92
C ILE A 20 6.67 11.41 27.91
N ILE A 21 7.31 10.34 27.45
CA ILE A 21 7.76 9.25 28.32
C ILE A 21 8.77 9.77 29.34
N SER A 22 9.76 10.58 28.93
CA SER A 22 10.80 11.07 29.83
C SER A 22 10.28 12.05 30.89
N THR A 23 9.23 12.82 30.59
CA THR A 23 8.75 13.90 31.48
C THR A 23 7.45 13.57 32.21
N LYS A 24 6.67 12.61 31.70
CA LYS A 24 5.28 12.35 32.14
C LYS A 24 4.99 10.86 32.37
N TYR A 25 5.99 9.97 32.43
CA TYR A 25 5.77 8.53 32.63
C TYR A 25 4.84 8.18 33.81
N TYR A 26 4.84 9.00 34.86
CA TYR A 26 4.04 8.80 36.07
C TYR A 26 2.53 9.08 35.87
N LEU A 27 2.13 9.67 34.74
CA LEU A 27 0.73 9.95 34.42
C LEU A 27 0.00 8.76 33.78
N PHE A 28 0.72 7.67 33.51
CA PHE A 28 0.19 6.53 32.77
C PHE A 28 0.02 5.30 33.67
N PRO A 29 -1.12 4.60 33.60
CA PRO A 29 -1.31 3.32 34.27
C PRO A 29 -0.27 2.25 33.90
N VAL A 30 0.22 2.27 32.65
CA VAL A 30 1.36 1.48 32.19
C VAL A 30 2.59 2.36 32.19
N LYS A 31 3.68 1.89 32.81
CA LYS A 31 4.94 2.62 32.87
C LYS A 31 5.72 2.42 31.58
N TYR A 32 5.54 3.32 30.62
CA TYR A 32 6.39 3.41 29.43
C TYR A 32 7.83 3.78 29.83
N VAL A 33 8.82 3.16 29.18
CA VAL A 33 10.23 3.26 29.59
C VAL A 33 11.09 3.90 28.52
N TRP A 34 10.95 3.48 27.26
CA TRP A 34 11.82 3.91 26.18
C TRP A 34 11.13 3.80 24.82
N VAL A 35 11.66 4.50 23.81
CA VAL A 35 11.30 4.34 22.41
C VAL A 35 12.57 4.05 21.61
N HIS A 36 12.59 2.93 20.90
CA HIS A 36 13.67 2.58 19.98
C HIS A 36 13.32 3.03 18.57
N PRO A 37 14.09 3.96 17.96
CA PRO A 37 13.97 4.24 16.54
C PRO A 37 14.76 3.21 15.72
N GLU A 38 14.23 2.83 14.55
CA GLU A 38 14.87 1.92 13.58
C GLU A 38 15.33 0.59 14.22
N TYR A 39 14.47 0.02 15.08
CA TYR A 39 14.79 -1.17 15.85
C TYR A 39 14.92 -2.41 14.96
N SER A 40 16.07 -3.06 15.00
CA SER A 40 16.37 -4.23 14.16
C SER A 40 16.54 -5.49 15.01
N PRO A 41 15.48 -6.30 15.23
CA PRO A 41 15.57 -7.50 16.05
C PRO A 41 16.42 -8.60 15.41
N THR A 42 16.47 -8.63 14.08
CA THR A 42 17.25 -9.59 13.28
C THR A 42 17.72 -8.94 11.98
N THR A 43 18.68 -9.58 11.31
CA THR A 43 19.21 -9.08 10.03
C THR A 43 18.11 -9.01 8.97
N GLY A 44 17.90 -7.83 8.39
CA GLY A 44 16.91 -7.60 7.33
C GLY A 44 15.51 -7.21 7.81
N ILE A 45 15.28 -7.09 9.11
CA ILE A 45 14.05 -6.52 9.68
C ILE A 45 14.42 -5.21 10.39
N SER A 46 13.80 -4.11 9.99
CA SER A 46 13.89 -2.81 10.68
C SER A 46 12.49 -2.30 10.93
N VAL A 47 12.19 -2.06 12.20
CA VAL A 47 10.92 -1.52 12.70
C VAL A 47 11.11 -0.04 12.96
N ASP A 48 10.21 0.81 12.46
CA ASP A 48 10.41 2.27 12.60
C ASP A 48 10.46 2.70 14.05
N LEU A 49 9.47 2.32 14.86
CA LEU A 49 9.45 2.61 16.29
C LEU A 49 8.98 1.43 17.12
N VAL A 50 9.67 1.20 18.24
CA VAL A 50 9.25 0.25 19.29
C VAL A 50 9.20 0.97 20.62
N VAL A 51 8.03 0.96 21.27
CA VAL A 51 7.83 1.53 22.61
C VAL A 51 7.90 0.42 23.64
N ASP A 52 8.82 0.54 24.59
CA ASP A 52 8.96 -0.38 25.70
C ASP A 52 8.14 0.07 26.91
N ALA A 53 7.62 -0.89 27.65
CA ALA A 53 6.95 -0.65 28.93
C ALA A 53 7.41 -1.66 30.00
N ASP A 54 7.37 -1.21 31.25
CA ASP A 54 7.56 -2.02 32.45
C ASP A 54 6.19 -2.57 32.89
N ILE A 55 5.99 -3.86 32.64
CA ILE A 55 4.78 -4.59 33.02
C ILE A 55 5.17 -5.57 34.13
N SER A 56 4.71 -5.29 35.35
CA SER A 56 4.96 -6.12 36.52
C SER A 56 6.45 -6.40 36.79
N GLY A 57 7.32 -5.40 36.59
CA GLY A 57 8.76 -5.50 36.80
C GLY A 57 9.54 -6.08 35.62
N LYS A 58 8.88 -6.38 34.50
CA LYS A 58 9.49 -6.87 33.27
C LYS A 58 9.38 -5.83 32.17
N ILE A 59 10.51 -5.47 31.57
CA ILE A 59 10.53 -4.65 30.35
C ILE A 59 10.09 -5.52 29.17
N VAL A 60 9.07 -5.06 28.45
CA VAL A 60 8.54 -5.70 27.26
C VAL A 60 8.40 -4.69 26.13
N HIS A 61 8.57 -5.15 24.89
CA HIS A 61 8.14 -4.39 23.71
C HIS A 61 6.61 -4.30 23.75
N PHE A 62 6.08 -3.12 24.01
CA PHE A 62 4.67 -2.93 24.29
C PHE A 62 3.87 -2.52 23.05
N LEU A 63 4.44 -1.61 22.24
CA LEU A 63 3.81 -1.12 21.02
C LEU A 63 4.85 -1.03 19.90
N VAL A 64 4.52 -1.62 18.76
CA VAL A 64 5.24 -1.44 17.50
C VAL A 64 4.53 -0.39 16.65
N ILE A 65 5.26 0.54 16.02
CA ILE A 65 4.67 1.52 15.11
C ILE A 65 5.43 1.48 13.79
N GLU A 66 4.69 1.24 12.71
CA GLU A 66 5.15 1.44 11.33
C GLU A 66 4.71 2.81 10.85
N VAL A 67 5.64 3.58 10.31
CA VAL A 67 5.42 4.92 9.79
C VAL A 67 5.38 4.86 8.27
N LYS A 68 4.34 5.43 7.69
CA LYS A 68 4.17 5.57 6.25
C LYS A 68 4.24 7.04 5.85
N ARG A 69 4.63 7.28 4.61
CA ARG A 69 4.54 8.59 3.99
C ARG A 69 3.12 9.18 4.10
N LYS A 70 3.04 10.44 4.54
CA LYS A 70 1.78 11.21 4.51
C LYS A 70 1.35 11.53 3.10
N THR A 71 0.15 11.08 2.75
CA THR A 71 -0.54 11.49 1.52
C THR A 71 -1.57 12.58 1.82
N ARG A 72 -2.09 13.23 0.78
CA ARG A 72 -3.09 14.30 0.95
C ARG A 72 -4.31 13.86 1.76
N PHE A 73 -4.70 12.59 1.63
CA PHE A 73 -5.92 12.05 2.23
C PHE A 73 -5.68 11.17 3.45
N GLY A 74 -4.43 10.89 3.80
CA GLY A 74 -4.11 10.09 4.97
C GLY A 74 -4.32 8.59 4.80
N LEU A 75 -4.18 8.06 3.57
CA LEU A 75 -4.67 6.71 3.21
C LEU A 75 -3.60 5.62 3.23
N SER A 76 -2.31 5.97 3.25
CA SER A 76 -1.22 4.99 3.23
C SER A 76 -1.26 3.98 4.38
N PRO A 77 -1.71 4.32 5.60
CA PRO A 77 -1.78 3.34 6.68
C PRO A 77 -2.82 2.23 6.46
N PHE A 78 -3.78 2.44 5.55
CA PHE A 78 -4.91 1.52 5.33
C PHE A 78 -4.64 0.47 4.25
N SER A 79 -3.43 0.42 3.68
CA SER A 79 -3.04 -0.67 2.78
C SER A 79 -2.89 -1.99 3.55
N ASP A 80 -3.35 -3.10 2.95
CA ASP A 80 -3.19 -4.44 3.55
C ASP A 80 -1.70 -4.77 3.76
N GLU A 81 -0.80 -4.30 2.90
CA GLU A 81 0.65 -4.53 3.06
C GLU A 81 1.23 -3.84 4.29
N ALA A 82 0.89 -2.57 4.53
CA ALA A 82 1.37 -1.85 5.70
C ALA A 82 0.88 -2.49 7.01
N LYS A 83 -0.39 -2.93 7.03
CA LYS A 83 -0.96 -3.67 8.16
C LYS A 83 -0.19 -4.97 8.41
N GLN A 84 0.00 -5.79 7.37
CA GLN A 84 0.71 -7.07 7.48
C GLN A 84 2.15 -6.89 7.94
N GLN A 85 2.83 -5.84 7.47
CA GLN A 85 4.20 -5.53 7.88
C GLN A 85 4.27 -5.25 9.39
N ALA A 86 3.44 -4.33 9.91
CA ALA A 86 3.40 -4.00 11.33
C ALA A 86 3.00 -5.22 12.20
N MET A 87 2.06 -6.04 11.74
CA MET A 87 1.65 -7.27 12.41
C MET A 87 2.81 -8.27 12.55
N ARG A 88 3.59 -8.50 11.47
CA ARG A 88 4.77 -9.39 11.51
C ARG A 88 5.82 -8.89 12.50
N TYR A 89 6.01 -7.58 12.59
CA TYR A 89 6.93 -7.00 13.57
C TYR A 89 6.45 -7.22 15.00
N ALA A 90 5.15 -7.05 15.25
CA ALA A 90 4.55 -7.34 16.53
C ALA A 90 4.72 -8.81 16.93
N GLU A 91 4.54 -9.74 15.99
CA GLU A 91 4.75 -11.17 16.19
C GLU A 91 6.19 -11.48 16.62
N VAL A 92 7.18 -10.99 15.85
CA VAL A 92 8.61 -11.21 16.12
C VAL A 92 9.01 -10.65 17.48
N LEU A 93 8.50 -9.48 17.84
CA LEU A 93 8.82 -8.78 19.09
C LEU A 93 7.94 -9.21 20.27
N GLN A 94 6.95 -10.08 20.05
CA GLN A 94 5.93 -10.45 21.03
C GLN A 94 5.21 -9.23 21.62
N ALA A 95 5.04 -8.18 20.81
CA ALA A 95 4.39 -6.96 21.24
C ALA A 95 2.86 -7.14 21.26
N PRO A 96 2.17 -6.76 22.35
CA PRO A 96 0.72 -6.89 22.44
C PRO A 96 -0.02 -5.94 21.50
N TYR A 97 0.62 -4.83 21.08
CA TYR A 97 0.04 -3.84 20.20
C TYR A 97 0.95 -3.53 19.02
N TYR A 98 0.31 -3.20 17.90
CA TYR A 98 0.98 -2.59 16.77
C TYR A 98 0.10 -1.53 16.12
N ALA A 99 0.76 -0.58 15.47
CA ALA A 99 0.09 0.51 14.79
C ALA A 99 0.74 0.84 13.46
N VAL A 100 -0.05 1.41 12.55
CA VAL A 100 0.43 2.01 11.31
C VAL A 100 -0.03 3.46 11.28
N THR A 101 0.87 4.39 10.97
CA THR A 101 0.55 5.81 10.93
C THR A 101 1.24 6.54 9.81
N ASP A 102 0.65 7.63 9.33
CA ASP A 102 1.31 8.61 8.46
C ASP A 102 1.38 10.01 9.10
N GLY A 103 1.25 10.07 10.42
CA GLY A 103 1.21 11.32 11.19
C GLY A 103 -0.09 12.12 11.03
N PHE A 104 -1.06 11.61 10.29
CA PHE A 104 -2.42 12.14 10.20
C PHE A 104 -3.48 11.09 10.52
N SER A 105 -3.28 9.85 10.08
CA SER A 105 -4.10 8.70 10.43
C SER A 105 -3.28 7.73 11.29
N LEU A 106 -3.95 7.01 12.18
CA LEU A 106 -3.39 5.96 13.02
C LEU A 106 -4.35 4.78 13.04
N LEU A 107 -3.90 3.62 12.61
CA LEU A 107 -4.61 2.36 12.80
C LEU A 107 -3.94 1.64 13.95
N LEU A 108 -4.70 1.26 14.96
CA LEU A 108 -4.22 0.55 16.13
C LEU A 108 -4.82 -0.85 16.19
N PHE A 109 -3.98 -1.82 16.46
CA PHE A 109 -4.35 -3.22 16.58
C PHE A 109 -3.79 -3.81 17.86
N LYS A 110 -4.52 -4.77 18.42
CA LYS A 110 -4.04 -5.73 19.40
C LYS A 110 -3.69 -7.03 18.67
N TYR A 111 -2.50 -7.55 18.94
CA TYR A 111 -2.04 -8.80 18.34
C TYR A 111 -2.96 -9.98 18.72
N PRO A 112 -3.28 -10.93 17.82
CA PRO A 112 -2.74 -11.07 16.45
C PRO A 112 -3.37 -10.14 15.40
N ASP A 113 -4.69 -9.92 15.42
CA ASP A 113 -5.34 -9.12 14.37
C ASP A 113 -6.66 -8.49 14.83
N MET A 114 -6.71 -8.02 16.08
CA MET A 114 -7.91 -7.38 16.62
C MET A 114 -7.78 -5.86 16.48
N GLU A 115 -8.53 -5.27 15.56
CA GLU A 115 -8.58 -3.82 15.41
C GLU A 115 -9.12 -3.16 16.68
N VAL A 116 -8.35 -2.21 17.23
CA VAL A 116 -8.77 -1.38 18.36
C VAL A 116 -9.48 -0.12 17.83
N GLY A 117 -8.95 0.45 16.75
CA GLY A 117 -9.64 1.52 16.03
C GLY A 117 -8.81 2.22 14.97
N ARG A 118 -9.50 3.10 14.23
CA ARG A 118 -8.97 3.95 13.16
C ARG A 118 -9.13 5.40 13.58
N TYR A 119 -8.03 6.11 13.74
CA TYR A 119 -8.04 7.44 14.34
C TYR A 119 -7.39 8.47 13.42
N THR A 120 -7.91 9.69 13.47
CA THR A 120 -7.23 10.88 12.99
C THR A 120 -6.39 11.43 14.12
N ILE A 121 -5.10 11.60 13.88
CA ILE A 121 -4.13 12.13 14.82
C ILE A 121 -3.46 13.38 14.27
N ARG A 122 -2.74 14.08 15.16
CA ARG A 122 -1.79 15.12 14.81
C ARG A 122 -0.50 14.84 15.57
N LEU A 123 0.63 15.14 14.96
CA LEU A 123 1.92 15.08 15.64
C LEU A 123 2.07 16.30 16.53
N ASP A 124 1.38 16.29 17.67
CA ASP A 124 1.52 17.25 18.74
C ASP A 124 1.49 16.54 20.10
N GLU A 125 2.06 17.18 21.11
CA GLU A 125 2.28 16.56 22.41
C GLU A 125 0.97 16.13 23.10
N MET A 126 -0.08 16.95 22.98
CA MET A 126 -1.36 16.69 23.64
C MET A 126 -2.02 15.42 23.08
N ILE A 127 -2.02 15.25 21.76
CA ILE A 127 -2.64 14.09 21.11
C ILE A 127 -1.82 12.82 21.37
N ILE A 128 -0.49 12.87 21.30
CA ILE A 128 0.37 11.70 21.56
C ILE A 128 0.32 11.29 23.04
N GLU A 129 0.23 12.25 23.96
CA GLU A 129 0.05 11.96 25.39
C GLU A 129 -1.30 11.30 25.66
N LYS A 130 -2.38 11.83 25.06
CA LYS A 130 -3.72 11.22 25.14
C LYS A 130 -3.69 9.79 24.61
N PHE A 131 -3.04 9.56 23.46
CA PHE A 131 -2.88 8.24 22.86
C PHE A 131 -2.19 7.25 23.81
N LEU A 132 -1.03 7.60 24.39
CA LEU A 132 -0.33 6.71 25.33
C LEU A 132 -1.15 6.42 26.58
N ARG A 133 -1.78 7.44 27.16
CA ARG A 133 -2.64 7.27 28.33
C ARG A 133 -3.79 6.31 28.04
N GLU A 134 -4.54 6.55 26.98
CA GLU A 134 -5.71 5.72 26.67
C GLU A 134 -5.34 4.32 26.20
N LEU A 135 -4.21 4.15 25.51
CA LEU A 135 -3.69 2.82 25.20
C LEU A 135 -3.39 2.02 26.47
N SER A 136 -2.82 2.66 27.50
CA SER A 136 -2.58 2.00 28.78
C SER A 136 -3.87 1.66 29.54
N GLU A 137 -4.87 2.54 29.52
CA GLU A 137 -6.20 2.28 30.12
C GLU A 137 -6.92 1.13 29.38
N TYR A 138 -6.84 1.12 28.05
CA TYR A 138 -7.36 0.05 27.21
C TYR A 138 -6.69 -1.28 27.51
N HIS A 139 -5.35 -1.27 27.68
CA HIS A 139 -4.61 -2.47 28.05
C HIS A 139 -5.05 -3.09 29.37
N LEU A 140 -5.37 -2.24 30.35
CA LEU A 140 -5.90 -2.67 31.64
C LEU A 140 -7.40 -3.02 31.62
N GLY A 141 -8.06 -2.93 30.47
CA GLY A 141 -9.49 -3.22 30.30
C GLY A 141 -10.41 -2.19 30.94
N ARG A 142 -9.93 -0.96 31.19
CA ARG A 142 -10.76 0.11 31.81
C ARG A 142 -11.63 0.84 30.80
N ILE A 143 -11.26 0.80 29.52
CA ILE A 143 -12.01 1.37 28.39
C ILE A 143 -12.07 0.36 27.24
N GLU A 144 -13.10 0.44 26.40
CA GLU A 144 -13.32 -0.46 25.26
C GLU A 144 -12.63 0.00 23.96
N GLY A 145 -12.12 1.23 23.94
CA GLY A 145 -11.39 1.82 22.83
C GLY A 145 -10.88 3.20 23.20
N LEU A 146 -10.02 3.77 22.35
CA LEU A 146 -9.46 5.11 22.57
C LEU A 146 -10.47 6.18 22.13
N ASP A 147 -10.56 7.27 22.89
CA ASP A 147 -11.38 8.46 22.60
C ASP A 147 -10.61 9.44 21.70
N LEU A 148 -10.10 8.94 20.58
CA LEU A 148 -9.48 9.78 19.54
C LEU A 148 -10.47 10.00 18.40
N PRO A 149 -10.40 11.15 17.68
CA PRO A 149 -11.29 11.39 16.55
C PRO A 149 -11.20 10.25 15.53
N ALA A 150 -12.33 9.66 15.13
CA ALA A 150 -12.33 8.55 14.19
C ALA A 150 -11.85 8.96 12.78
N ALA A 151 -11.04 8.13 12.13
CA ALA A 151 -10.76 8.22 10.71
C ALA A 151 -11.83 7.44 9.92
N ARG A 152 -12.29 8.00 8.79
CA ARG A 152 -13.28 7.38 7.88
C ARG A 152 -12.67 7.15 6.48
N PRO A 153 -11.67 6.27 6.36
CA PRO A 153 -10.96 6.03 5.10
C PRO A 153 -11.84 5.36 4.04
N GLU A 154 -12.87 4.61 4.42
CA GLU A 154 -13.61 3.69 3.56
C GLU A 154 -14.37 4.47 2.48
N GLU A 155 -15.06 5.55 2.87
CA GLU A 155 -15.78 6.42 1.94
C GLU A 155 -14.83 7.03 0.90
N ARG A 156 -13.65 7.48 1.35
CA ARG A 156 -12.63 8.09 0.47
C ARG A 156 -11.97 7.06 -0.45
N ILE A 157 -11.61 5.89 0.07
CA ILE A 157 -11.05 4.79 -0.73
C ILE A 157 -12.06 4.36 -1.80
N LYS A 158 -13.35 4.26 -1.45
CA LYS A 158 -14.42 3.97 -2.41
C LYS A 158 -14.54 5.05 -3.49
N GLU A 159 -14.51 6.32 -3.11
CA GLU A 159 -14.61 7.43 -4.06
C GLU A 159 -13.42 7.46 -5.03
N ILE A 160 -12.20 7.42 -4.50
CA ILE A 160 -10.97 7.47 -5.31
C ILE A 160 -10.83 6.20 -6.14
N GLY A 161 -11.11 5.03 -5.54
CA GLY A 161 -11.13 3.74 -6.24
C GLY A 161 -12.13 3.72 -7.39
N GLY A 162 -13.31 4.30 -7.19
CA GLY A 162 -14.30 4.49 -8.25
C GLY A 162 -13.77 5.33 -9.42
N LYS A 163 -13.13 6.47 -9.13
CA LYS A 163 -12.51 7.32 -10.17
C LYS A 163 -11.42 6.58 -10.92
N PHE A 164 -10.53 5.88 -10.21
CA PHE A 164 -9.45 5.10 -10.82
C PHE A 164 -9.99 3.97 -11.71
N ILE A 165 -11.05 3.27 -11.29
CA ILE A 165 -11.74 2.27 -12.11
C ILE A 165 -12.26 2.88 -13.40
N GLU A 166 -12.97 4.01 -13.35
CA GLU A 166 -13.50 4.64 -14.56
C GLU A 166 -12.36 5.09 -15.49
N THR A 167 -11.28 5.67 -14.95
CA THR A 167 -10.08 6.01 -15.73
C THR A 167 -9.49 4.79 -16.44
N LEU A 168 -9.35 3.64 -15.77
CA LEU A 168 -8.86 2.42 -16.42
C LEU A 168 -9.83 1.95 -17.51
N ARG A 169 -11.14 2.02 -17.28
CA ARG A 169 -12.14 1.67 -18.29
C ARG A 169 -12.07 2.59 -19.51
N GLU A 170 -11.89 3.89 -19.30
CA GLU A 170 -11.70 4.87 -20.37
C GLU A 170 -10.46 4.54 -21.21
N VAL A 171 -9.35 4.17 -20.57
CA VAL A 171 -8.15 3.71 -21.28
C VAL A 171 -8.48 2.50 -22.17
N PHE A 172 -9.10 1.46 -21.59
CA PHE A 172 -9.49 0.24 -22.32
C PHE A 172 -10.41 0.57 -23.50
N ASN A 173 -11.42 1.41 -23.29
CA ASN A 173 -12.32 1.83 -24.35
C ASN A 173 -11.59 2.62 -25.44
N SER A 174 -10.65 3.49 -25.06
CA SER A 174 -9.93 4.36 -26.01
C SER A 174 -8.94 3.63 -26.91
N VAL A 175 -8.47 2.44 -26.49
CA VAL A 175 -7.62 1.57 -27.31
C VAL A 175 -8.42 0.48 -28.03
N SER A 176 -9.70 0.31 -27.69
CA SER A 176 -10.62 -0.56 -28.40
C SER A 176 -10.84 -0.04 -29.83
N GLY A 177 -10.50 -0.85 -30.83
CA GLY A 177 -10.57 -0.47 -32.24
C GLY A 177 -9.24 0.02 -32.83
N VAL A 178 -8.18 0.15 -32.04
CA VAL A 178 -6.82 0.30 -32.59
C VAL A 178 -6.40 -1.04 -33.21
N GLU A 179 -6.00 -1.02 -34.49
CA GLU A 179 -5.53 -2.21 -35.18
C GLU A 179 -4.44 -2.93 -34.37
N GLY A 180 -4.55 -4.26 -34.23
CA GLY A 180 -3.62 -5.06 -33.43
C GLY A 180 -3.86 -5.00 -31.92
N ILE A 181 -4.90 -4.31 -31.44
CA ILE A 181 -5.33 -4.36 -30.03
C ILE A 181 -6.77 -4.88 -29.99
N SER A 182 -7.01 -5.87 -29.14
CA SER A 182 -8.35 -6.38 -28.86
C SER A 182 -8.69 -6.14 -27.40
N VAL A 183 -9.85 -5.55 -27.14
CA VAL A 183 -10.42 -5.42 -25.80
C VAL A 183 -11.64 -6.32 -25.71
N ARG A 184 -11.61 -7.27 -24.78
CA ARG A 184 -12.71 -8.22 -24.58
C ARG A 184 -13.30 -8.06 -23.19
N GLU A 185 -14.60 -8.19 -23.11
CA GLU A 185 -15.33 -8.27 -21.83
C GLU A 185 -15.75 -9.72 -21.62
N ARG A 186 -15.48 -10.29 -20.44
CA ARG A 186 -16.05 -11.59 -20.03
C ARG A 186 -16.67 -11.47 -18.64
N PRO A 187 -17.96 -11.85 -18.50
CA PRO A 187 -18.56 -11.98 -17.19
C PRO A 187 -18.01 -13.23 -16.49
N SER A 188 -17.95 -13.15 -15.16
CA SER A 188 -17.78 -14.25 -14.23
C SER A 188 -18.86 -14.13 -13.15
N SER A 189 -18.94 -15.09 -12.21
CA SER A 189 -19.98 -15.11 -11.17
C SER A 189 -20.05 -13.81 -10.36
N GLU A 190 -18.91 -13.22 -10.02
CA GLU A 190 -18.84 -12.04 -9.15
C GLU A 190 -18.18 -10.83 -9.82
N HIS A 191 -17.54 -11.03 -10.98
CA HIS A 191 -16.76 -9.99 -11.64
C HIS A 191 -17.10 -9.86 -13.12
N ARG A 192 -16.99 -8.64 -13.63
CA ARG A 192 -16.93 -8.33 -15.04
C ARG A 192 -15.48 -7.98 -15.39
N ASN A 193 -14.85 -8.83 -16.18
CA ASN A 193 -13.43 -8.70 -16.51
C ASN A 193 -13.27 -8.09 -17.89
N PHE A 194 -12.44 -7.06 -17.98
CA PHE A 194 -11.98 -6.46 -19.22
C PHE A 194 -10.55 -6.90 -19.47
N TYR A 195 -10.25 -7.36 -20.68
CA TYR A 195 -8.96 -7.91 -21.06
C TYR A 195 -8.39 -7.11 -22.23
N ILE A 196 -7.12 -6.72 -22.15
CA ILE A 196 -6.36 -6.21 -23.28
C ILE A 196 -5.49 -7.33 -23.84
N GLU A 197 -5.65 -7.58 -25.14
CA GLU A 197 -4.81 -8.45 -25.95
C GLU A 197 -4.12 -7.62 -27.03
N VAL A 198 -2.83 -7.91 -27.26
CA VAL A 198 -2.00 -7.20 -28.23
C VAL A 198 -1.45 -8.19 -29.26
N CYS A 199 -1.66 -7.91 -30.55
CA CYS A 199 -1.15 -8.64 -31.70
C CYS A 199 -1.35 -10.17 -31.65
N GLY A 200 -2.40 -10.65 -30.97
CA GLY A 200 -2.68 -12.10 -30.85
C GLY A 200 -1.82 -12.84 -29.81
N HIS A 201 -1.03 -12.13 -29.00
CA HIS A 201 -0.17 -12.73 -27.96
C HIS A 201 -0.91 -13.03 -26.65
N GLY A 202 -2.25 -13.02 -26.67
CA GLY A 202 -3.08 -13.25 -25.49
C GLY A 202 -3.21 -12.03 -24.57
N GLU A 203 -3.84 -12.26 -23.42
CA GLU A 203 -4.27 -11.22 -22.48
C GLU A 203 -3.09 -10.73 -21.65
N ILE A 204 -2.73 -9.44 -21.75
CA ILE A 204 -1.57 -8.84 -21.06
C ILE A 204 -1.94 -8.01 -19.83
N LEU A 205 -3.12 -7.39 -19.85
CA LEU A 205 -3.64 -6.53 -18.78
C LEU A 205 -5.12 -6.84 -18.58
N ILE A 206 -5.54 -6.98 -17.32
CA ILE A 206 -6.92 -7.34 -16.95
C ILE A 206 -7.41 -6.37 -15.89
N LEU A 207 -8.60 -5.82 -16.10
CA LEU A 207 -9.36 -5.07 -15.09
C LEU A 207 -10.57 -5.90 -14.68
N GLY A 208 -10.60 -6.38 -13.44
CA GLY A 208 -11.73 -7.11 -12.88
C GLY A 208 -12.61 -6.21 -12.04
N LEU A 209 -13.85 -5.98 -12.45
CA LEU A 209 -14.82 -5.18 -11.71
C LEU A 209 -15.75 -6.09 -10.92
N ASN A 210 -15.66 -6.03 -9.60
CA ASN A 210 -16.59 -6.79 -8.77
C ASN A 210 -17.98 -6.14 -8.80
N LEU A 211 -19.02 -6.95 -9.02
CA LEU A 211 -20.39 -6.49 -9.24
C LEU A 211 -21.11 -6.11 -7.94
N ASN A 212 -20.68 -6.68 -6.81
CA ASN A 212 -21.34 -6.53 -5.51
C ASN A 212 -20.55 -5.64 -4.55
N ASP A 213 -19.23 -5.64 -4.67
CA ASP A 213 -18.33 -4.94 -3.76
C ASP A 213 -17.17 -4.33 -4.54
N ARG A 214 -17.27 -3.04 -4.88
CA ARG A 214 -16.27 -2.33 -5.69
C ARG A 214 -14.86 -2.40 -5.10
N GLU A 215 -14.71 -2.56 -3.78
CA GLU A 215 -13.39 -2.68 -3.14
C GLU A 215 -12.66 -3.97 -3.51
N LYS A 216 -13.39 -5.00 -3.93
CA LYS A 216 -12.86 -6.26 -4.45
C LYS A 216 -12.51 -6.20 -5.94
N SER A 217 -12.66 -5.04 -6.59
CA SER A 217 -12.17 -4.84 -7.95
C SER A 217 -10.64 -4.87 -7.97
N TYR A 218 -10.05 -5.36 -9.07
CA TYR A 218 -8.62 -5.62 -9.14
C TYR A 218 -8.03 -5.35 -10.52
N VAL A 219 -6.71 -5.25 -10.59
CA VAL A 219 -5.92 -5.23 -11.83
C VAL A 219 -4.94 -6.39 -11.83
N ILE A 220 -4.77 -7.05 -12.98
CA ILE A 220 -3.77 -8.10 -13.21
C ILE A 220 -2.89 -7.72 -14.38
N VAL A 221 -1.58 -7.92 -14.24
CA VAL A 221 -0.59 -7.86 -15.33
C VAL A 221 0.01 -9.25 -15.55
N LYS A 222 -0.01 -9.72 -16.80
CA LYS A 222 0.55 -11.03 -17.19
C LYS A 222 2.00 -10.87 -17.66
N PHE A 223 2.94 -11.00 -16.73
CA PHE A 223 4.37 -10.81 -16.98
C PHE A 223 4.95 -11.84 -17.94
N ASP A 224 4.52 -13.10 -17.85
CA ASP A 224 4.91 -14.15 -18.78
C ASP A 224 4.57 -13.81 -20.24
N ARG A 225 3.34 -13.35 -20.50
CA ARG A 225 2.89 -12.91 -21.83
C ARG A 225 3.64 -11.69 -22.33
N LEU A 226 3.84 -10.70 -21.47
CA LEU A 226 4.65 -9.53 -21.82
C LEU A 226 6.09 -9.91 -22.16
N LYS A 227 6.68 -10.87 -21.43
CA LYS A 227 8.04 -11.35 -21.66
C LYS A 227 8.16 -12.13 -22.98
N GLU A 228 7.22 -13.02 -23.25
CA GLU A 228 7.12 -13.74 -24.53
C GLU A 228 7.03 -12.77 -25.71
N MET A 229 6.20 -11.73 -25.59
CA MET A 229 5.93 -10.76 -26.64
C MET A 229 7.07 -9.75 -26.87
N LEU A 230 7.70 -9.25 -25.79
CA LEU A 230 8.67 -8.15 -25.86
C LEU A 230 10.13 -8.63 -25.91
N GLY A 231 10.40 -9.89 -25.55
CA GLY A 231 11.74 -10.47 -25.53
C GLY A 231 12.74 -9.60 -24.77
N ALA A 232 13.82 -9.20 -25.44
CA ALA A 232 14.88 -8.39 -24.85
C ALA A 232 14.42 -7.00 -24.35
N ARG A 233 13.28 -6.49 -24.84
CA ARG A 233 12.73 -5.18 -24.44
C ARG A 233 11.82 -5.25 -23.22
N TYR A 234 11.55 -6.45 -22.68
CA TYR A 234 10.64 -6.65 -21.56
C TYR A 234 10.91 -5.72 -20.36
N GLU A 235 12.17 -5.69 -19.88
CA GLU A 235 12.55 -4.89 -18.71
C GLU A 235 12.32 -3.38 -18.92
N GLU A 236 12.57 -2.87 -20.13
CA GLU A 236 12.32 -1.47 -20.50
C GLU A 236 10.84 -1.10 -20.32
N TYR A 237 9.94 -1.92 -20.87
CA TYR A 237 8.50 -1.66 -20.82
C TYR A 237 7.90 -1.88 -19.44
N ILE A 238 8.40 -2.86 -18.68
CA ILE A 238 7.97 -3.07 -17.29
C ILE A 238 8.41 -1.90 -16.41
N SER A 239 9.63 -1.39 -16.58
CA SER A 239 10.10 -0.20 -15.86
C SER A 239 9.18 0.99 -16.14
N ARG A 240 8.83 1.24 -17.40
CA ARG A 240 7.94 2.34 -17.79
C ARG A 240 6.51 2.18 -17.29
N LEU A 241 5.97 0.96 -17.25
CA LEU A 241 4.68 0.69 -16.61
C LEU A 241 4.71 1.01 -15.11
N SER A 242 5.81 0.65 -14.43
CA SER A 242 5.97 0.92 -12.99
C SER A 242 6.08 2.40 -12.64
N GLU A 243 6.36 3.27 -13.61
CA GLU A 243 6.38 4.73 -13.45
C GLU A 243 4.98 5.36 -13.55
N ILE A 244 3.98 4.60 -13.99
CA ILE A 244 2.59 5.08 -14.06
C ILE A 244 1.98 5.05 -12.65
N PRO A 245 1.34 6.14 -12.18
CA PRO A 245 0.67 6.15 -10.88
C PRO A 245 -0.31 4.97 -10.75
N GLY A 246 -0.20 4.24 -9.64
CA GLY A 246 -0.99 3.03 -9.37
C GLY A 246 -0.39 1.71 -9.89
N PHE A 247 0.73 1.75 -10.60
CA PHE A 247 1.40 0.55 -11.16
C PHE A 247 2.81 0.31 -10.60
N LYS A 248 3.27 1.11 -9.63
CA LYS A 248 4.60 0.99 -9.02
C LYS A 248 4.92 -0.40 -8.47
N TRP A 249 3.90 -1.11 -7.96
CA TRP A 249 4.01 -2.46 -7.39
C TRP A 249 4.49 -3.53 -8.40
N ILE A 250 4.45 -3.24 -9.70
CA ILE A 250 4.86 -4.18 -10.75
C ILE A 250 6.35 -4.51 -10.69
N LYS A 251 7.19 -3.54 -10.36
CA LYS A 251 8.65 -3.72 -10.32
C LYS A 251 9.07 -4.77 -9.31
N GLU A 252 8.32 -4.90 -8.22
CA GLU A 252 8.57 -5.85 -7.14
C GLU A 252 8.18 -7.28 -7.50
N ARG A 253 7.39 -7.49 -8.57
CA ARG A 253 6.81 -8.78 -8.94
C ARG A 253 7.18 -9.28 -10.32
N GLN A 254 8.09 -8.61 -11.01
CA GLN A 254 8.42 -8.91 -12.41
C GLN A 254 9.03 -10.30 -12.67
N SER A 255 9.48 -11.00 -11.61
CA SER A 255 9.94 -12.39 -11.66
C SER A 255 8.80 -13.42 -11.59
N GLU A 256 7.60 -12.99 -11.21
CA GLU A 256 6.41 -13.85 -11.16
C GLU A 256 5.81 -14.05 -12.56
N ARG A 257 4.92 -15.03 -12.73
CA ARG A 257 4.19 -15.22 -14.00
C ARG A 257 3.17 -14.10 -14.24
N PHE A 258 2.55 -13.62 -13.18
CA PHE A 258 1.61 -12.51 -13.20
C PHE A 258 1.63 -11.81 -11.86
N GLY A 259 1.28 -10.53 -11.85
CA GLY A 259 1.07 -9.77 -10.63
C GLY A 259 -0.33 -9.19 -10.60
N TRP A 260 -0.90 -9.03 -9.41
CA TRP A 260 -2.22 -8.44 -9.23
C TRP A 260 -2.33 -7.66 -7.93
N LYS A 261 -3.25 -6.69 -7.90
CA LYS A 261 -3.64 -5.94 -6.71
C LYS A 261 -5.11 -5.56 -6.75
N TYR A 262 -5.74 -5.44 -5.57
CA TYR A 262 -7.02 -4.76 -5.46
C TYR A 262 -6.86 -3.26 -5.71
N ILE A 263 -7.88 -2.65 -6.30
CA ILE A 263 -7.88 -1.21 -6.55
C ILE A 263 -7.73 -0.43 -5.25
N ARG A 264 -8.37 -0.87 -4.15
CA ARG A 264 -8.29 -0.23 -2.84
C ARG A 264 -6.84 -0.09 -2.32
N ASP A 265 -5.98 -1.07 -2.61
CA ASP A 265 -4.58 -1.08 -2.18
C ASP A 265 -3.69 -0.25 -3.13
N ILE A 266 -4.16 -0.02 -4.35
CA ILE A 266 -3.51 0.83 -5.34
C ILE A 266 -3.75 2.32 -5.04
N VAL A 267 -4.99 2.69 -4.67
CA VAL A 267 -5.43 4.09 -4.51
C VAL A 267 -5.12 4.70 -3.13
N THR A 268 -4.10 4.17 -2.45
CA THR A 268 -3.59 4.69 -1.17
C THR A 268 -2.82 6.01 -1.34
N VAL A 269 -2.55 6.40 -2.59
CA VAL A 269 -2.08 7.71 -3.06
C VAL A 269 -3.11 8.27 -4.04
N GLU A 270 -3.34 9.59 -4.03
CA GLU A 270 -4.26 10.24 -4.99
C GLU A 270 -3.75 10.01 -6.43
N PRO A 271 -4.53 9.31 -7.28
CA PRO A 271 -4.14 9.12 -8.67
C PRO A 271 -4.38 10.41 -9.46
N ASP A 272 -3.37 10.88 -10.19
CA ASP A 272 -3.61 11.83 -11.28
C ASP A 272 -4.24 11.03 -12.44
N CYS A 273 -5.57 10.98 -12.47
CA CYS A 273 -6.32 10.23 -13.46
C CYS A 273 -5.98 10.63 -14.90
N SER A 274 -5.72 11.92 -15.15
CA SER A 274 -5.37 12.39 -16.50
C SER A 274 -3.99 11.91 -16.92
N GLU A 275 -3.03 11.95 -16.00
CA GLU A 275 -1.70 11.40 -16.24
C GLU A 275 -1.74 9.89 -16.45
N ILE A 276 -2.49 9.15 -15.63
CA ILE A 276 -2.67 7.70 -15.76
C ILE A 276 -3.28 7.35 -17.11
N GLU A 277 -4.38 8.01 -17.49
CA GLU A 277 -5.05 7.75 -18.76
C GLU A 277 -4.08 7.92 -19.92
N LYS A 278 -3.39 9.06 -19.97
CA LYS A 278 -2.43 9.39 -21.02
C LYS A 278 -1.28 8.39 -21.07
N LYS A 279 -0.60 8.16 -19.94
CA LYS A 279 0.60 7.31 -19.88
C LYS A 279 0.28 5.85 -20.12
N LEU A 280 -0.82 5.33 -19.56
CA LEU A 280 -1.19 3.93 -19.73
C LEU A 280 -1.62 3.64 -21.16
N LYS A 281 -2.42 4.53 -21.77
CA LYS A 281 -2.76 4.45 -23.19
C LYS A 281 -1.50 4.45 -24.06
N GLN A 282 -0.59 5.39 -23.82
CA GLN A 282 0.67 5.47 -24.54
C GLN A 282 1.48 4.17 -24.40
N TRP A 283 1.61 3.65 -23.19
CA TRP A 283 2.32 2.40 -22.93
C TRP A 283 1.73 1.22 -23.71
N ILE A 284 0.40 1.05 -23.72
CA ILE A 284 -0.28 -0.01 -24.48
C ILE A 284 0.04 0.09 -25.98
N LEU A 285 0.00 1.30 -26.55
CA LEU A 285 0.30 1.53 -27.97
C LEU A 285 1.75 1.21 -28.32
N GLU A 286 2.68 1.55 -27.43
CA GLU A 286 4.09 1.27 -27.64
C GLU A 286 4.42 -0.23 -27.49
N VAL A 287 3.74 -0.93 -26.59
CA VAL A 287 3.83 -2.39 -26.46
C VAL A 287 3.40 -3.05 -27.77
N LYS A 288 2.27 -2.60 -28.35
CA LYS A 288 1.80 -3.04 -29.67
C LYS A 288 2.82 -2.78 -30.78
N ASN A 289 3.43 -1.60 -30.81
CA ASN A 289 4.42 -1.28 -31.84
C ASN A 289 5.71 -2.11 -31.71
N ALA A 290 6.11 -2.43 -30.47
CA ALA A 290 7.25 -3.30 -30.21
C ALA A 290 7.00 -4.74 -30.67
N SER A 291 5.80 -5.28 -30.41
CA SER A 291 5.43 -6.66 -30.80
C SER A 291 5.31 -6.84 -32.32
N ALA A 292 5.00 -5.77 -33.06
CA ALA A 292 4.90 -5.81 -34.52
C ALA A 292 6.26 -5.82 -35.24
N THR A 293 7.38 -5.58 -34.53
CA THR A 293 8.72 -5.55 -35.14
C THR A 293 9.32 -6.95 -35.07
N PRO A 294 9.47 -7.70 -36.18
CA PRO A 294 10.08 -9.01 -36.13
C PRO A 294 11.53 -8.90 -35.64
N SER A 295 11.84 -9.64 -34.58
CA SER A 295 13.19 -9.86 -34.09
C SER A 295 14.06 -10.33 -35.26
N ARG A 296 14.84 -9.44 -35.88
CA ARG A 296 15.86 -9.80 -36.86
C ARG A 296 16.98 -10.55 -36.15
N ILE A 297 16.74 -11.80 -35.82
CA ILE A 297 17.79 -12.77 -35.56
C ILE A 297 18.18 -13.33 -36.91
N THR A 298 19.00 -12.58 -37.64
CA THR A 298 19.77 -13.13 -38.75
C THR A 298 20.82 -14.06 -38.13
N CYS A 299 20.48 -15.34 -38.00
CA CYS A 299 21.49 -16.39 -37.95
C CYS A 299 22.18 -16.39 -39.32
N GLU A 300 23.31 -15.67 -39.42
CA GLU A 300 24.29 -15.93 -40.46
C GLU A 300 24.70 -17.40 -40.36
N LYS A 301 24.23 -18.20 -41.32
CA LYS A 301 24.81 -19.51 -41.60
C LYS A 301 26.27 -19.27 -41.97
N ARG A 302 27.19 -19.62 -41.07
CA ARG A 302 28.58 -19.86 -41.45
C ARG A 302 28.59 -21.02 -42.44
N VAL A 303 29.02 -20.70 -43.66
CA VAL A 303 29.41 -21.64 -44.71
C VAL A 303 30.66 -22.39 -44.28
#